data_AF-A0A3M1Q602-F1
#
_entry.id   AF-A0A3M1Q602-F1
#
_cell.length_a   1.000
_cell.length_b   1.000
_cell.length_c   1.000
_cell.angle_alpha   90.00
_cell.angle_beta   90.00
_cell.angle_gamma   90.00
#
_symmetry.space_group_name_H-M   'P 1'
#
loop_
_entity.id
_entity.type
_entity.pdbx_description
1 polymer ?
#
loop_
_entity_poly.entity_id
_entity_poly.type
_entity_poly.pdbx_seq_one_letter_code
_entity_poly.pdbx_strand_id
1 'polypeptide(L)'
;MRKIFLSCVLVCLLVFIGVYSVPFGGGIDWYDVFRPAGEAILQGRSPYAVDGFYNPFWGALIAVPFAMLPEPLGRGVWFAVSFLLYAVAAVRFGARRGALAAFMVSPVVVQGLHNGNVDALVLLGMGLPGAAGVWLAMLKPQISAGMLLWWGFDGVRKRDFGTVCALVACVALAVVTGWHPWEWVAALEVTRWNVSLFPAGVPVGLGMVTTAVCRDDVQAARAAGGWLSPYMTFHSWVGAMTMALNDTRVAIAVCAGLWFVVWMWI
;
A
#
# COMPACT_ATOMS: atom_id res chain seq x y z
N MET A 1 25.00 2.38 8.15
CA MET A 1 23.58 2.72 8.40
C MET A 1 23.36 4.20 8.74
N ARG A 2 24.11 4.77 9.70
CA ARG A 2 23.94 6.18 10.16
C ARG A 2 23.96 7.26 9.07
N LYS A 3 24.87 7.18 8.08
CA LYS A 3 24.93 8.14 6.95
C LYS A 3 23.72 8.05 6.01
N ILE A 4 23.23 6.84 5.75
CA ILE A 4 22.04 6.61 4.91
C ILE A 4 20.80 7.17 5.61
N PHE A 5 20.68 6.94 6.91
CA PHE A 5 19.60 7.49 7.72
C PHE A 5 19.59 9.02 7.68
N LEU A 6 20.73 9.68 7.86
CA LEU A 6 20.83 11.14 7.78
C LEU A 6 20.46 11.69 6.39
N SER A 7 20.89 11.03 5.31
CA SER A 7 20.49 11.43 3.96
C SER A 7 18.99 11.24 3.72
N CYS A 8 18.40 10.15 4.21
CA CYS A 8 16.96 9.95 4.13
C CYS A 8 16.19 11.02 4.92
N VAL A 9 16.64 11.38 6.12
CA VAL A 9 16.03 12.44 6.94
C VAL A 9 16.13 13.78 6.22
N LEU A 10 17.27 14.13 5.64
CA LEU A 10 17.45 15.37 4.89
C LEU A 10 16.56 15.41 3.64
N VAL A 11 16.44 14.30 2.91
CA VAL A 11 15.52 14.19 1.77
C VAL A 11 14.07 14.29 2.23
N CYS A 12 13.69 13.63 3.33
CA CYS A 12 12.35 13.79 3.91
C CYS A 12 12.07 15.25 4.27
N LEU A 13 13.05 15.95 4.84
CA LEU A 13 12.91 17.35 5.22
C LEU A 13 12.77 18.26 3.99
N LEU A 14 13.58 18.04 2.95
CA LEU A 14 13.50 18.80 1.71
C LEU A 14 12.23 18.53 0.93
N VAL A 15 11.76 17.28 0.93
CA VAL A 15 10.47 16.90 0.34
C VAL A 15 9.32 17.45 1.18
N PHE A 16 9.42 17.42 2.51
CA PHE A 16 8.44 18.06 3.41
C PHE A 16 8.34 19.56 3.14
N ILE A 17 9.48 20.25 3.02
CA ILE A 17 9.54 21.67 2.66
C ILE A 17 8.95 21.88 1.26
N GLY A 18 9.30 21.05 0.27
CA GLY A 18 8.76 21.11 -1.08
C GLY A 18 7.24 20.90 -1.14
N VAL A 19 6.71 19.93 -0.39
CA VAL A 19 5.27 19.65 -0.29
C VAL A 19 4.54 20.80 0.41
N TYR A 20 5.16 21.46 1.39
CA TYR A 20 4.59 22.63 2.05
C TYR A 20 4.66 23.92 1.22
N SER A 21 5.58 24.00 0.26
CA SER A 21 5.83 25.22 -0.54
C SER A 21 5.24 25.17 -1.94
N VAL A 22 4.78 24.00 -2.40
CA VAL A 22 4.02 23.90 -3.64
C VAL A 22 2.55 23.64 -3.31
N PRO A 23 1.62 24.52 -3.72
CA PRO A 23 0.18 24.28 -3.62
C PRO A 23 -0.21 23.21 -4.65
N PHE A 24 0.27 21.98 -4.46
CA PHE A 24 -0.26 20.86 -5.20
C PHE A 24 -1.64 20.57 -4.64
N GLY A 25 -2.68 20.79 -5.45
CA GLY A 25 -4.04 20.30 -5.23
C GLY A 25 -4.12 18.77 -5.24
N GLY A 26 -3.26 18.12 -4.47
CA GLY A 26 -3.18 16.69 -4.23
C GLY A 26 -3.80 16.30 -2.91
N GLY A 27 -3.59 15.05 -2.51
CA GLY A 27 -4.06 14.56 -1.22
C GLY A 27 -5.52 14.09 -1.21
N ILE A 28 -6.12 13.78 -2.37
CA ILE A 28 -7.52 13.35 -2.49
C ILE A 28 -7.84 12.28 -1.43
N ASP A 29 -7.05 11.21 -1.34
CA ASP A 29 -7.30 10.15 -0.36
C ASP A 29 -7.13 10.64 1.09
N TRP A 30 -6.21 11.56 1.36
CA TRP A 30 -6.05 12.12 2.70
C TRP A 30 -7.23 13.03 3.08
N TYR A 31 -7.59 13.98 2.22
CA TYR A 31 -8.59 15.01 2.49
C TYR A 31 -10.02 14.48 2.45
N ASP A 32 -10.31 13.55 1.54
CA ASP A 32 -11.67 13.08 1.30
C ASP A 32 -11.97 11.79 2.07
N VAL A 33 -10.95 10.98 2.38
CA VAL A 33 -11.14 9.63 2.95
C VAL A 33 -10.49 9.46 4.32
N PHE A 34 -9.16 9.46 4.41
CA PHE A 34 -8.46 9.00 5.62
C PHE A 34 -8.56 9.99 6.79
N ARG A 35 -8.43 11.29 6.54
CA ARG A 35 -8.58 12.29 7.60
C ARG A 35 -10.02 12.38 8.10
N PRO A 36 -11.06 12.52 7.24
CA PRO A 36 -12.43 12.53 7.70
C PRO A 36 -12.81 11.24 8.45
N ALA A 37 -12.29 10.08 8.04
CA ALA A 37 -12.52 8.82 8.76
C ALA A 37 -11.88 8.82 10.16
N GLY A 38 -10.68 9.38 10.30
CA GLY A 38 -10.06 9.62 11.61
C GLY A 38 -10.85 10.61 12.49
N GLU A 39 -11.35 11.70 11.90
CA GLU A 39 -12.19 12.69 12.58
C GLU A 39 -13.55 12.10 12.99
N ALA A 40 -14.14 11.23 12.17
CA ALA A 40 -15.36 10.52 12.51
C ALA A 40 -15.18 9.68 13.78
N ILE A 41 -14.07 8.93 13.89
CA ILE A 41 -13.75 8.17 15.11
C ILE A 41 -13.62 9.10 16.33
N LEU A 42 -12.90 10.22 16.20
CA LEU A 42 -12.75 11.21 17.28
C LEU A 42 -14.08 11.79 17.75
N GLN A 43 -15.08 11.84 16.88
CA GLN A 43 -16.43 12.31 17.17
C GLN A 43 -17.38 11.18 17.62
N GLY A 44 -16.87 9.96 17.84
CA GLY A 44 -17.69 8.80 18.19
C GLY A 44 -18.60 8.31 17.06
N ARG A 45 -18.32 8.70 15.81
CA ARG A 45 -19.05 8.26 14.61
C ARG A 45 -18.34 7.09 13.93
N SER A 46 -19.10 6.30 13.18
CA SER A 46 -18.52 5.23 12.35
C SER A 46 -17.63 5.82 11.25
N PRO A 47 -16.41 5.29 11.01
CA PRO A 47 -15.57 5.75 9.89
C PRO A 47 -16.20 5.42 8.53
N TYR A 48 -17.07 4.42 8.47
CA TYR A 48 -17.80 4.03 7.25
C TYR A 48 -18.95 5.00 6.89
N ALA A 49 -19.18 6.04 7.71
CA ALA A 49 -20.05 7.15 7.34
C ALA A 49 -19.36 8.15 6.39
N VAL A 50 -18.06 7.99 6.15
CA VAL A 50 -17.27 8.80 5.21
C VAL A 50 -17.30 8.14 3.84
N ASP A 51 -17.75 8.88 2.84
CA ASP A 51 -17.80 8.40 1.46
C ASP A 51 -16.39 8.04 0.96
N GLY A 52 -16.28 6.91 0.25
CA GLY A 52 -14.99 6.39 -0.22
C GLY A 52 -14.15 5.63 0.83
N PHE A 53 -14.53 5.59 2.11
CA PHE A 53 -13.82 4.79 3.11
C PHE A 53 -14.23 3.31 3.07
N TYR A 54 -13.47 2.50 2.34
CA TYR A 54 -13.70 1.05 2.20
C TYR A 54 -12.61 0.18 2.85
N ASN A 55 -11.71 0.78 3.64
CA ASN A 55 -10.67 0.04 4.34
C ASN A 55 -11.22 -0.53 5.66
N PRO A 56 -10.59 -1.56 6.25
CA PRO A 56 -10.97 -1.98 7.60
C PRO A 56 -10.82 -0.85 8.62
N PHE A 57 -11.66 -0.84 9.67
CA PHE A 57 -11.75 0.26 10.63
C PHE A 57 -10.41 0.65 11.28
N TRP A 58 -9.46 -0.28 11.43
CA TRP A 58 -8.14 0.04 11.96
C TRP A 58 -7.31 0.93 11.03
N GLY A 59 -7.63 1.00 9.73
CA GLY A 59 -7.07 2.00 8.83
C GLY A 59 -7.42 3.42 9.25
N ALA A 60 -8.66 3.66 9.67
CA ALA A 60 -9.09 4.94 10.23
C ALA A 60 -8.44 5.19 11.61
N LEU A 61 -8.28 4.16 12.45
CA LEU A 61 -7.56 4.30 13.73
C LEU A 61 -6.11 4.75 13.55
N ILE A 62 -5.41 4.24 12.53
CA ILE A 62 -4.05 4.68 12.19
C ILE A 62 -4.05 6.16 11.79
N ALA A 63 -5.10 6.65 11.13
CA ALA A 63 -5.22 8.05 10.71
C ALA A 63 -5.52 9.02 11.86
N VAL A 64 -6.14 8.56 12.96
CA VAL A 64 -6.51 9.38 14.14
C VAL A 64 -5.39 10.31 14.63
N PRO A 65 -4.17 9.84 14.97
CA PRO A 65 -3.12 10.73 15.49
C PRO A 65 -2.72 11.85 14.52
N PHE A 66 -2.89 11.64 13.21
CA PHE A 66 -2.61 12.64 12.19
C PHE A 66 -3.79 13.60 11.99
N ALA A 67 -5.03 13.10 12.13
CA ALA A 67 -6.26 13.88 12.03
C ALA A 67 -6.46 14.85 13.21
N MET A 68 -5.85 14.57 14.37
CA MET A 68 -5.84 15.47 15.53
C MET A 68 -5.01 16.74 15.31
N LEU A 69 -4.13 16.77 14.31
CA LEU A 69 -3.28 17.92 14.00
C LEU A 69 -4.01 18.90 13.09
N PRO A 70 -3.63 20.19 13.08
CA PRO A 70 -4.09 21.12 12.05
C PRO A 70 -3.87 20.51 10.65
N GLU A 71 -4.86 20.66 9.79
CA GLU A 71 -4.91 19.98 8.48
C GLU A 71 -3.58 19.94 7.72
N PRO A 72 -2.86 21.07 7.51
CA PRO A 72 -1.62 21.07 6.74
C PRO A 72 -0.51 20.31 7.46
N LEU A 73 -0.48 20.35 8.80
CA LEU A 73 0.47 19.61 9.61
C LEU A 73 0.16 18.11 9.58
N GLY A 74 -1.11 17.71 9.76
CA GLY A 74 -1.55 16.31 9.67
C GLY A 74 -1.15 15.68 8.33
N ARG A 75 -1.44 16.38 7.23
CA ARG A 75 -1.05 15.97 5.86
C ARG A 75 0.46 15.83 5.71
N GLY A 76 1.23 16.79 6.22
CA GLY A 76 2.69 16.81 6.13
C GLY A 76 3.33 15.67 6.93
N VAL A 77 2.83 15.40 8.14
CA VAL A 77 3.32 14.29 8.97
C VAL A 77 2.93 12.94 8.33
N TRP A 78 1.71 12.80 7.81
CA TRP A 78 1.29 11.62 7.06
C TRP A 78 2.19 11.36 5.84
N PHE A 79 2.51 12.41 5.08
CA PHE A 79 3.45 12.33 3.97
C PHE A 79 4.81 11.79 4.41
N ALA A 80 5.40 12.41 5.45
CA ALA A 80 6.74 12.07 5.91
C ALA A 80 6.81 10.63 6.43
N VAL A 81 5.78 10.20 7.19
CA VAL A 81 5.66 8.82 7.66
C VAL A 81 5.54 7.87 6.48
N SER A 82 4.63 8.12 5.53
CA SER A 82 4.46 7.26 4.35
C SER A 82 5.73 7.16 3.51
N PHE A 83 6.48 8.26 3.34
CA PHE A 83 7.78 8.24 2.65
C PHE A 83 8.79 7.34 3.35
N LEU A 84 8.91 7.46 4.68
CA LEU A 84 9.79 6.60 5.47
C LEU A 84 9.35 5.14 5.40
N LEU A 85 8.04 4.87 5.46
CA LEU A 85 7.50 3.52 5.37
C LEU A 85 7.77 2.85 4.02
N TYR A 86 7.62 3.59 2.91
CA TYR A 86 8.03 3.11 1.59
C TYR A 86 9.51 2.74 1.55
N ALA A 87 10.38 3.61 2.06
CA ALA A 87 11.82 3.36 2.08
C ALA A 87 12.17 2.14 2.96
N VAL A 88 11.56 2.03 4.14
CA VAL A 88 11.75 0.89 5.05
C VAL A 88 11.28 -0.40 4.40
N ALA A 89 10.08 -0.42 3.80
CA ALA A 89 9.55 -1.59 3.10
C ALA A 89 10.49 -2.01 1.96
N ALA A 90 10.94 -1.07 1.12
CA ALA A 90 11.85 -1.35 0.03
C ALA A 90 13.17 -1.97 0.50
N VAL A 91 13.76 -1.44 1.57
CA VAL A 91 14.98 -2.00 2.17
C VAL A 91 14.73 -3.41 2.71
N ARG A 92 13.59 -3.66 3.37
CA ARG A 92 13.21 -5.01 3.83
C ARG A 92 13.01 -6.00 2.68
N PHE A 93 12.66 -5.50 1.51
CA PHE A 93 12.54 -6.30 0.29
C PHE A 93 13.86 -6.50 -0.46
N GLY A 94 14.99 -6.02 0.08
CA GLY A 94 16.32 -6.24 -0.47
C GLY A 94 16.82 -5.11 -1.38
N ALA A 95 16.14 -3.96 -1.41
CA ALA A 95 16.53 -2.85 -2.25
C ALA A 95 17.96 -2.34 -1.97
N ARG A 96 18.81 -2.37 -3.00
CA ARG A 96 20.11 -1.69 -3.01
C ARG A 96 19.91 -0.19 -3.25
N ARG A 97 20.94 0.64 -3.01
CA ARG A 97 20.84 2.11 -3.10
C ARG A 97 20.20 2.62 -4.40
N GLY A 98 20.61 2.07 -5.55
CA GLY A 98 20.04 2.47 -6.85
C GLY A 98 18.59 2.01 -7.03
N ALA A 99 18.27 0.77 -6.64
CA ALA A 99 16.89 0.27 -6.66
C ALA A 99 15.97 1.05 -5.73
N LEU A 100 16.45 1.38 -4.53
CA LEU A 100 15.74 2.22 -3.57
C LEU A 100 15.50 3.62 -4.15
N ALA A 101 16.51 4.26 -4.72
CA ALA A 101 16.35 5.57 -5.35
C ALA A 101 15.31 5.51 -6.48
N ALA A 102 15.44 4.54 -7.39
CA ALA A 102 14.49 4.33 -8.49
C ALA A 102 13.05 4.06 -7.99
N PHE A 103 12.90 3.28 -6.92
CA PHE A 103 11.61 3.01 -6.30
C PHE A 103 11.00 4.28 -5.69
N MET A 104 11.78 5.04 -4.91
CA MET A 104 11.28 6.24 -4.22
C MET A 104 10.88 7.36 -5.18
N VAL A 105 11.50 7.44 -6.36
CA VAL A 105 11.13 8.41 -7.41
C VAL A 105 10.20 7.82 -8.47
N SER A 106 9.77 6.57 -8.32
CA SER A 106 8.83 5.96 -9.27
C SER A 106 7.48 6.67 -9.23
N PRO A 107 6.75 6.75 -10.35
CA PRO A 107 5.51 7.50 -10.37
C PRO A 107 4.43 6.84 -9.51
N VAL A 108 4.49 5.52 -9.28
CA VAL A 108 3.56 4.83 -8.37
C VAL A 108 3.76 5.23 -6.90
N VAL A 109 5.02 5.39 -6.46
CA VAL A 109 5.33 5.89 -5.10
C VAL A 109 5.04 7.37 -4.99
N VAL A 110 5.45 8.18 -5.96
CA VAL A 110 5.22 9.63 -5.97
C VAL A 110 3.73 9.93 -5.96
N GLN A 111 2.92 9.24 -6.77
CA GLN A 111 1.47 9.42 -6.78
C GLN A 111 0.83 8.93 -5.47
N GLY A 112 1.26 7.81 -4.91
CA GLY A 112 0.75 7.32 -3.61
C GLY A 112 1.01 8.32 -2.48
N LEU A 113 2.22 8.89 -2.46
CA LEU A 113 2.60 9.96 -1.54
C LEU A 113 1.82 11.25 -1.76
N HIS A 114 1.61 11.63 -3.03
CA HIS A 114 0.84 12.81 -3.42
C HIS A 114 -0.63 12.70 -3.01
N ASN A 115 -1.25 11.53 -3.19
CA ASN A 115 -2.64 11.30 -2.80
C ASN A 115 -2.83 11.11 -1.29
N GLY A 116 -1.77 10.73 -0.58
CA GLY A 116 -1.86 10.44 0.85
C GLY A 116 -2.55 9.10 1.13
N ASN A 117 -2.34 8.10 0.28
CA ASN A 117 -2.93 6.77 0.43
C ASN A 117 -2.22 5.94 1.54
N VAL A 118 -2.77 4.77 1.88
CA VAL A 118 -2.25 3.81 2.88
C VAL A 118 -1.30 2.75 2.31
N ASP A 119 -1.00 2.79 1.01
CA ASP A 119 -0.16 1.80 0.33
C ASP A 119 1.20 1.56 1.00
N ALA A 120 1.82 2.61 1.56
CA ALA A 120 3.08 2.49 2.29
C ALA A 120 2.97 1.57 3.53
N LEU A 121 1.83 1.63 4.24
CA LEU A 121 1.54 0.75 5.38
C LEU A 121 1.33 -0.69 4.91
N VAL A 122 0.63 -0.88 3.78
CA VAL A 122 0.38 -2.20 3.19
C VAL A 122 1.70 -2.86 2.79
N LEU A 123 2.60 -2.12 2.13
CA LEU A 123 3.94 -2.62 1.80
C LEU A 123 4.75 -2.95 3.04
N LEU A 124 4.73 -2.08 4.07
CA LEU A 124 5.40 -2.39 5.34
C LEU A 124 4.85 -3.70 5.90
N GLY A 125 3.53 -3.87 5.92
CA GLY A 125 2.84 -5.09 6.34
C GLY A 125 3.36 -6.34 5.66
N MET A 126 3.47 -6.32 4.32
CA MET A 126 4.02 -7.43 3.54
C MET A 126 5.52 -7.72 3.82
N GLY A 127 6.23 -6.81 4.48
CA GLY A 127 7.62 -6.97 4.94
C GLY A 127 7.77 -7.35 6.42
N LEU A 128 6.66 -7.42 7.17
CA LEU A 128 6.63 -7.86 8.56
C LEU A 128 6.28 -9.35 8.66
N PRO A 129 6.84 -10.08 9.63
CA PRO A 129 6.50 -11.49 9.84
C PRO A 129 5.13 -11.66 10.50
N GLY A 130 4.47 -12.75 10.13
CA GLY A 130 3.31 -13.34 10.79
C GLY A 130 2.12 -12.40 11.00
N ALA A 131 1.47 -12.53 12.17
CA ALA A 131 0.25 -11.82 12.51
C ALA A 131 0.35 -10.29 12.37
N ALA A 132 1.50 -9.68 12.69
CA ALA A 132 1.68 -8.23 12.58
C ALA A 132 1.63 -7.74 11.13
N GLY A 133 2.17 -8.54 10.19
CA GLY A 133 2.11 -8.22 8.77
C GLY A 133 0.70 -8.27 8.22
N VAL A 134 -0.11 -9.23 8.69
CA VAL A 134 -1.50 -9.43 8.24
C VAL A 134 -2.35 -8.19 8.48
N TRP A 135 -2.30 -7.58 9.67
CA TRP A 135 -3.10 -6.39 10.00
C TRP A 135 -2.88 -5.24 9.03
N LEU A 136 -1.62 -4.94 8.70
CA LEU A 136 -1.29 -3.86 7.79
C LEU A 136 -1.53 -4.23 6.32
N ALA A 137 -1.24 -5.48 5.94
CA ALA A 137 -1.50 -5.97 4.59
C ALA A 137 -3.00 -5.94 4.26
N MET A 138 -3.86 -6.28 5.23
CA MET A 138 -5.31 -6.26 5.10
C MET A 138 -5.92 -4.86 4.97
N LEU A 139 -5.14 -3.78 5.17
CA LEU A 139 -5.62 -2.43 4.87
C LEU A 139 -6.04 -2.31 3.41
N LYS A 140 -5.36 -3.00 2.50
CA LYS A 140 -5.67 -2.98 1.06
C LYS A 140 -5.40 -4.34 0.42
N PRO A 141 -6.32 -5.31 0.57
CA PRO A 141 -6.20 -6.64 0.01
C PRO A 141 -5.96 -6.65 -1.50
N GLN A 142 -6.37 -5.60 -2.24
CA GLN A 142 -6.06 -5.44 -3.66
C GLN A 142 -4.55 -5.53 -3.93
N ILE A 143 -3.73 -4.91 -3.09
CA ILE A 143 -2.27 -4.90 -3.26
C ILE A 143 -1.65 -6.17 -2.69
N SER A 144 -2.21 -6.69 -1.59
CA SER A 144 -1.59 -7.73 -0.76
C SER A 144 -2.19 -9.13 -0.91
N ALA A 145 -3.22 -9.33 -1.75
CA ALA A 145 -3.95 -10.61 -1.87
C ALA A 145 -3.01 -11.80 -2.07
N GLY A 146 -2.01 -11.67 -2.94
CA GLY A 146 -1.03 -12.74 -3.16
C GLY A 146 -0.23 -13.11 -1.91
N MET A 147 0.18 -12.10 -1.12
CA MET A 147 0.89 -12.30 0.15
C MET A 147 -0.02 -12.94 1.21
N LEU A 148 -1.27 -12.49 1.30
CA LEU A 148 -2.26 -13.03 2.23
C LEU A 148 -2.59 -14.50 1.93
N LEU A 149 -2.76 -14.85 0.65
CA LEU A 149 -2.94 -16.24 0.21
C LEU A 149 -1.72 -17.08 0.56
N TRP A 150 -0.52 -16.60 0.24
CA TRP A 150 0.72 -17.28 0.56
C TRP A 150 0.87 -17.52 2.07
N TRP A 151 0.61 -16.53 2.93
CA TRP A 151 0.61 -16.70 4.39
C TRP A 151 -0.43 -17.71 4.88
N GLY A 152 -1.62 -17.76 4.26
CA GLY A 152 -2.63 -18.77 4.58
C GLY A 152 -2.12 -20.19 4.30
N PHE A 153 -1.60 -20.43 3.10
CA PHE A 153 -1.06 -21.74 2.71
C PHE A 153 0.18 -22.10 3.52
N ASP A 154 1.13 -21.18 3.64
CA ASP A 154 2.38 -21.40 4.35
C ASP A 154 2.16 -21.60 5.85
N GLY A 155 1.25 -20.82 6.44
CA GLY A 155 0.88 -20.93 7.85
C GLY A 155 0.28 -22.29 8.19
N VAL A 156 -0.63 -22.82 7.37
CA VAL A 156 -1.16 -24.18 7.54
C VAL A 156 -0.05 -25.23 7.37
N ARG A 157 0.76 -25.10 6.31
CA ARG A 157 1.86 -26.05 6.00
C ARG A 157 2.90 -26.13 7.12
N LYS A 158 3.30 -24.98 7.67
CA LYS A 158 4.32 -24.85 8.73
C LYS A 158 3.73 -24.88 10.14
N ARG A 159 2.41 -25.07 10.30
CA ARG A 159 1.68 -25.03 11.58
C ARG A 159 1.84 -23.69 12.33
N ASP A 160 2.02 -22.59 11.62
CA ASP A 160 1.95 -21.23 12.17
C ASP A 160 0.48 -20.79 12.27
N PHE A 161 -0.21 -21.35 13.26
CA PHE A 161 -1.60 -21.01 13.54
C PHE A 161 -1.78 -19.56 14.00
N GLY A 162 -0.72 -18.89 14.48
CA GLY A 162 -0.78 -17.48 14.84
C GLY A 162 -1.12 -16.61 13.63
N THR A 163 -0.45 -16.83 12.51
CA THR A 163 -0.70 -16.11 11.25
C THR A 163 -2.06 -16.46 10.66
N VAL A 164 -2.45 -17.74 10.68
CA VAL A 164 -3.77 -18.19 10.20
C VAL A 164 -4.90 -17.57 11.04
N CYS A 165 -4.79 -17.60 12.37
CA CYS A 165 -5.75 -16.97 13.26
C CYS A 165 -5.82 -15.45 13.05
N ALA A 166 -4.69 -14.79 12.79
CA ALA A 166 -4.68 -13.36 12.48
C ALA A 166 -5.42 -13.05 11.18
N LEU A 167 -5.25 -13.86 10.12
CA LEU A 167 -6.01 -13.72 8.87
C LEU A 167 -7.51 -13.83 9.11
N VAL A 168 -7.94 -14.89 9.80
CA VAL A 168 -9.34 -15.12 10.13
C VAL A 168 -9.89 -13.98 11.01
N ALA A 169 -9.14 -13.57 12.04
CA ALA A 169 -9.54 -12.51 12.95
C ALA A 169 -9.66 -11.16 12.24
N CYS A 170 -8.73 -10.81 11.34
CA CYS A 170 -8.80 -9.57 10.57
C CYS A 170 -10.05 -9.55 9.69
N VAL A 171 -10.34 -10.65 8.97
CA VAL A 171 -11.54 -10.74 8.12
C VAL A 171 -12.81 -10.68 8.97
N ALA A 172 -12.89 -11.47 10.03
CA ALA A 172 -14.05 -11.49 10.93
C ALA A 172 -14.30 -10.13 11.56
N LEU A 173 -13.25 -9.47 12.06
CA LEU A 173 -13.36 -8.16 12.68
C LEU A 173 -13.72 -7.08 11.66
N ALA A 174 -13.17 -7.13 10.45
CA ALA A 174 -13.57 -6.22 9.39
C ALA A 174 -15.07 -6.36 9.10
N VAL A 175 -15.56 -7.59 8.89
CA VAL A 175 -16.99 -7.86 8.63
C VAL A 175 -17.88 -7.39 9.79
N VAL A 176 -17.54 -7.71 11.03
CA VAL A 176 -18.33 -7.33 12.23
C VAL A 176 -18.35 -5.82 12.44
N THR A 177 -17.31 -5.10 12.04
CA THR A 177 -17.26 -3.63 12.16
C THR A 177 -17.95 -2.90 11.01
N GLY A 178 -18.51 -3.62 10.03
CA GLY A 178 -19.26 -3.04 8.91
C GLY A 178 -18.49 -2.98 7.59
N TRP A 179 -17.32 -3.63 7.49
CA TRP A 179 -16.65 -3.77 6.21
C TRP A 179 -17.32 -4.87 5.37
N HIS A 180 -17.86 -4.48 4.23
CA HIS A 180 -18.66 -5.35 3.39
C HIS A 180 -17.99 -5.52 2.01
N PRO A 181 -17.36 -6.67 1.72
CA PRO A 181 -16.57 -6.87 0.50
C PRO A 181 -17.35 -6.69 -0.80
N TRP A 182 -18.68 -6.79 -0.78
CA TRP A 182 -19.52 -6.61 -1.97
C TRP A 182 -19.69 -5.13 -2.37
N GLU A 183 -19.48 -4.18 -1.46
CA GLU A 183 -19.47 -2.74 -1.80
C GLU A 183 -18.37 -2.39 -2.80
N TRP A 184 -17.35 -3.25 -2.88
CA TRP A 184 -16.24 -3.14 -3.82
C TRP A 184 -16.69 -3.39 -5.25
N VAL A 185 -17.75 -4.19 -5.44
CA VAL A 185 -18.36 -4.42 -6.76
C VAL A 185 -18.99 -3.13 -7.26
N ALA A 186 -19.64 -2.36 -6.39
CA ALA A 186 -20.17 -1.05 -6.77
C ALA A 186 -19.05 -0.05 -7.13
N ALA A 187 -17.89 -0.13 -6.47
CA ALA A 187 -16.72 0.68 -6.81
C ALA A 187 -16.09 0.34 -8.18
N LEU A 188 -16.32 -0.87 -8.71
CA LEU A 188 -15.86 -1.29 -10.05
C LEU A 188 -16.59 -0.55 -11.17
N GLU A 189 -17.85 -0.16 -10.97
CA GLU A 189 -18.71 0.41 -12.01
C GLU A 189 -18.46 1.91 -12.24
N VAL A 190 -17.76 2.59 -11.32
CA VAL A 190 -17.82 4.07 -11.22
C VAL A 190 -16.45 4.75 -11.40
N THR A 191 -15.34 4.03 -11.39
CA THR A 191 -14.03 4.66 -11.19
C THR A 191 -13.21 4.81 -12.47
N ARG A 192 -13.20 6.04 -13.02
CA ARG A 192 -12.28 6.49 -14.10
C ARG A 192 -10.78 6.28 -13.79
N TRP A 193 -10.46 5.93 -12.55
CA TRP A 193 -9.11 5.73 -12.02
C TRP A 193 -8.69 4.26 -11.95
N ASN A 194 -9.58 3.33 -12.33
CA ASN A 194 -9.29 1.90 -12.34
C ASN A 194 -8.35 1.57 -13.51
N VAL A 195 -7.14 1.14 -13.18
CA VAL A 195 -6.12 0.64 -14.11
C VAL A 195 -5.82 -0.85 -13.84
N SER A 196 -6.79 -1.58 -13.30
CA SER A 196 -6.70 -3.03 -13.14
C SER A 196 -6.63 -3.73 -14.49
N LEU A 197 -5.88 -4.84 -14.54
CA LEU A 197 -5.84 -5.76 -15.67
C LEU A 197 -6.89 -6.88 -15.56
N PHE A 198 -7.80 -6.80 -14.61
CA PHE A 198 -8.83 -7.82 -14.40
C PHE A 198 -9.83 -7.88 -15.57
N PRO A 199 -10.26 -9.07 -16.01
CA PRO A 199 -9.88 -10.40 -15.51
C PRO A 199 -8.61 -10.98 -16.15
N ALA A 200 -8.06 -10.33 -17.18
CA ALA A 200 -6.92 -10.83 -17.95
C ALA A 200 -5.63 -11.04 -17.13
N GLY A 201 -5.46 -10.29 -16.03
CA GLY A 201 -4.34 -10.43 -15.10
C GLY A 201 -4.43 -11.66 -14.19
N VAL A 202 -5.62 -12.25 -14.00
CA VAL A 202 -5.83 -13.33 -13.02
C VAL A 202 -4.94 -14.55 -13.28
N PRO A 203 -4.78 -15.07 -14.53
CA PRO A 203 -3.86 -16.18 -14.79
C PRO A 203 -2.42 -15.88 -14.37
N VAL A 204 -1.95 -14.63 -14.56
CA VAL A 204 -0.59 -14.21 -14.15
C VAL A 204 -0.49 -14.19 -12.63
N GLY A 205 -1.47 -13.60 -11.94
CA GLY A 205 -1.51 -13.56 -10.48
C GLY A 205 -1.57 -14.95 -9.84
N LEU A 206 -2.38 -15.86 -10.40
CA LEU A 206 -2.45 -17.25 -9.94
C LEU A 206 -1.12 -17.96 -10.18
N GLY A 207 -0.50 -17.81 -11.36
CA GLY A 207 0.81 -18.38 -11.64
C GLY A 207 1.88 -17.89 -10.66
N MET A 208 1.85 -16.62 -10.27
CA MET A 208 2.73 -16.06 -9.24
C MET A 208 2.46 -16.65 -7.85
N VAL A 209 1.21 -16.76 -7.41
CA VAL A 209 0.87 -17.38 -6.11
C VAL A 209 1.25 -18.87 -6.09
N THR A 210 0.96 -19.61 -7.17
CA THR A 210 1.39 -21.02 -7.29
C THR A 210 2.91 -21.13 -7.22
N THR A 211 3.65 -20.27 -7.92
CA THR A 211 5.11 -20.22 -7.83
C THR A 211 5.58 -19.95 -6.40
N ALA A 212 4.95 -19.00 -5.71
CA ALA A 212 5.27 -18.67 -4.32
C ALA A 212 5.05 -19.86 -3.38
N VAL A 213 3.93 -20.57 -3.52
CA VAL A 213 3.59 -21.73 -2.68
C VAL A 213 4.50 -22.92 -3.00
N CYS A 214 4.75 -23.22 -4.28
CA CYS A 214 5.52 -24.38 -4.69
C CYS A 214 7.04 -24.20 -4.50
N ARG A 215 7.54 -22.96 -4.58
CA ARG A 215 9.00 -22.66 -4.54
C ARG A 215 9.43 -21.83 -3.33
N ASP A 216 8.52 -21.55 -2.39
CA ASP A 216 8.75 -20.64 -1.26
C ASP A 216 9.20 -19.23 -1.72
N ASP A 217 8.76 -18.81 -2.90
CA ASP A 217 9.12 -17.51 -3.51
C ASP A 217 8.18 -16.40 -3.02
N VAL A 218 8.56 -15.79 -1.90
CA VAL A 218 7.82 -14.67 -1.29
C VAL A 218 7.71 -13.45 -2.22
N GLN A 219 8.66 -13.26 -3.15
CA GLN A 219 8.59 -12.12 -4.07
C GLN A 219 7.44 -12.26 -5.05
N ALA A 220 7.22 -13.47 -5.56
CA ALA A 220 6.07 -13.76 -6.42
C ALA A 220 4.74 -13.49 -5.69
N ALA A 221 4.63 -13.87 -4.40
CA ALA A 221 3.44 -13.60 -3.59
C ALA A 221 3.17 -12.09 -3.43
N ARG A 222 4.19 -11.29 -3.12
CA ARG A 222 4.06 -9.82 -2.95
C ARG A 222 3.59 -9.12 -4.21
N ALA A 223 4.01 -9.63 -5.38
CA ALA A 223 3.69 -9.03 -6.65
C ALA A 223 2.28 -9.37 -7.17
N ALA A 224 1.75 -10.51 -6.74
CA ALA A 224 0.54 -11.10 -7.32
C ALA A 224 -0.74 -10.30 -7.05
N GLY A 225 -0.81 -9.51 -5.97
CA GLY A 225 -2.05 -8.78 -5.61
C GLY A 225 -2.58 -7.90 -6.73
N GLY A 226 -1.70 -7.11 -7.37
CA GLY A 226 -2.00 -6.26 -8.51
C GLY A 226 -2.75 -6.98 -9.65
N TRP A 227 -2.35 -8.22 -9.90
CA TRP A 227 -2.86 -9.06 -10.98
C TRP A 227 -4.17 -9.78 -10.65
N LEU A 228 -4.44 -10.00 -9.35
CA LEU A 228 -5.62 -10.69 -8.86
C LEU A 228 -6.80 -9.74 -8.60
N SER A 229 -6.53 -8.44 -8.45
CA SER A 229 -7.53 -7.49 -7.98
C SER A 229 -8.41 -6.95 -9.10
N PRO A 230 -9.74 -6.91 -8.93
CA PRO A 230 -10.65 -6.33 -9.92
C PRO A 230 -10.58 -4.80 -9.98
N TYR A 231 -10.01 -4.16 -8.95
CA TYR A 231 -9.86 -2.71 -8.86
C TYR A 231 -8.45 -2.33 -8.44
N MET A 232 -7.79 -1.45 -9.19
CA MET A 232 -6.44 -0.98 -8.89
C MET A 232 -6.29 0.46 -9.34
N THR A 233 -5.85 1.35 -8.45
CA THR A 233 -5.39 2.68 -8.87
C THR A 233 -3.93 2.61 -9.32
N PHE A 234 -3.47 3.60 -10.09
CA PHE A 234 -2.10 3.58 -10.62
C PHE A 234 -1.04 3.49 -9.52
N HIS A 235 -1.17 4.27 -8.43
CA HIS A 235 -0.26 4.18 -7.27
C HIS A 235 -0.25 2.81 -6.57
N SER A 236 -1.35 2.07 -6.64
CA SER A 236 -1.49 0.75 -5.98
C SER A 236 -0.66 -0.35 -6.66
N TRP A 237 -0.19 -0.13 -7.90
CA TRP A 237 0.75 -1.03 -8.58
C TRP A 237 2.14 -1.11 -7.91
N VAL A 238 2.36 -0.33 -6.85
CA VAL A 238 3.57 -0.40 -6.03
C VAL A 238 3.83 -1.81 -5.45
N GLY A 239 2.79 -2.63 -5.24
CA GLY A 239 2.94 -4.03 -4.84
C GLY A 239 3.69 -4.86 -5.89
N ALA A 240 3.32 -4.73 -7.17
CA ALA A 240 3.98 -5.42 -8.28
C ALA A 240 5.42 -4.92 -8.48
N MET A 241 5.66 -3.62 -8.28
CA MET A 241 7.00 -3.03 -8.39
C MET A 241 8.00 -3.65 -7.41
N THR A 242 7.55 -4.29 -6.32
CA THR A 242 8.44 -4.93 -5.34
C THR A 242 9.33 -6.02 -5.94
N MET A 243 8.92 -6.67 -7.04
CA MET A 243 9.76 -7.66 -7.75
C MET A 243 11.06 -7.08 -8.29
N ALA A 244 11.04 -5.80 -8.66
CA ALA A 244 12.19 -5.15 -9.27
C ALA A 244 13.25 -4.76 -8.22
N LEU A 245 12.92 -4.76 -6.92
CA LEU A 245 13.77 -4.17 -5.89
C LEU A 245 15.11 -4.90 -5.69
N ASN A 246 15.18 -6.19 -5.99
CA ASN A 246 16.39 -6.98 -5.82
C ASN A 246 17.43 -6.76 -6.92
N ASP A 247 17.05 -6.13 -8.04
CA ASP A 247 17.95 -5.80 -9.14
C ASP A 247 17.85 -4.30 -9.48
N THR A 248 18.94 -3.57 -9.29
CA THR A 248 18.98 -2.13 -9.55
C THR A 248 18.71 -1.77 -11.01
N ARG A 249 19.15 -2.59 -11.97
CA ARG A 249 18.92 -2.33 -13.40
C ARG A 249 17.44 -2.52 -13.73
N VAL A 250 16.83 -3.59 -13.21
CA VAL A 250 15.40 -3.86 -13.39
C VAL A 250 14.57 -2.76 -12.72
N ALA A 251 14.89 -2.37 -11.49
CA ALA A 251 14.20 -1.27 -10.80
C ALA A 251 14.25 0.06 -11.58
N ILE A 252 15.41 0.41 -12.14
CA ILE A 252 15.56 1.62 -12.97
C ILE A 252 14.74 1.49 -14.25
N ALA A 253 14.81 0.35 -14.94
CA ALA A 253 14.06 0.12 -16.18
C ALA A 253 12.54 0.17 -15.94
N VAL A 254 12.05 -0.46 -14.87
CA VAL A 254 10.63 -0.42 -14.47
C VAL A 254 10.22 1.01 -14.11
N CYS A 255 11.04 1.73 -13.34
CA CYS A 255 10.77 3.13 -13.00
C CYS A 255 10.68 4.02 -14.25
N ALA A 256 11.63 3.91 -15.17
CA ALA A 256 11.63 4.65 -16.43
C ALA A 256 10.43 4.29 -17.32
N GLY A 257 10.10 3.00 -17.42
CA GLY A 257 8.93 2.53 -18.17
C GLY A 257 7.62 3.04 -17.60
N LEU A 258 7.47 3.07 -16.27
CA LEU A 258 6.29 3.64 -15.62
C LEU A 258 6.18 5.16 -15.85
N TRP A 259 7.29 5.90 -15.81
CA TRP A 259 7.29 7.32 -16.15
C TRP A 259 6.92 7.58 -17.62
N PHE A 260 7.39 6.73 -18.53
CA PHE A 260 6.98 6.79 -19.93
C PHE A 260 5.47 6.58 -20.09
N VAL A 261 4.88 5.61 -19.39
CA VAL A 261 3.42 5.40 -19.38
C VAL A 261 2.68 6.64 -18.87
N VAL A 262 3.15 7.25 -17.78
CA VAL A 262 2.55 8.51 -17.26
C VAL A 262 2.66 9.63 -18.28
N TRP A 263 3.82 9.79 -18.93
CA TRP A 263 4.03 10.81 -19.95
C TRP A 263 3.12 10.64 -21.16
N MET A 264 2.85 9.40 -21.58
CA MET A 264 1.91 9.11 -22.67
C MET A 264 0.44 9.39 -22.32
N TRP A 265 0.12 9.59 -21.04
CA TRP A 265 -1.25 9.78 -20.56
C TRP A 265 -1.60 11.25 -20.27
N ILE A 266 -0.60 12.15 -20.30
CA ILE A 266 -0.73 13.61 -20.15
C ILE A 266 -0.79 14.24 -21.54
#